data_AF-A0A3N4RK03-F1
#
_entry.id   AF-A0A3N4RK03-F1
#
_cell.length_a   1.000
_cell.length_b   1.000
_cell.length_c   1.000
_cell.angle_alpha   90.00
_cell.angle_beta   90.00
_cell.angle_gamma   90.00
#
_symmetry.space_group_name_H-M   'P 1'
#
loop_
_entity.id
_entity.type
_entity.pdbx_description
1 polymer ?
#
loop_
_entity_poly.entity_id
_entity_poly.type
_entity_poly.pdbx_seq_one_letter_code
_entity_poly.pdbx_strand_id
1 'polypeptide(L)'
;MEKIIPAEGLRGILAWPVTGLFTGTPVLIRKLTAPQRARRTEAAQLKAKQAELTTQAAANADAEFAKKVAAEPDPAKKAALVQARETAAVAARTFELDQAKAARKEKRSKLGDAAGAGALLLIVGGPLVWSLARPLIGPGVGLLIGVWWIAALVHAPSAAEAADEETTEEAPETGEGQDEEEPAPVPCQEPTPVTPGITSPTAADARLAVALLGAAGTHVALTAVTAHLAAEHPRWKRSGKAVRALLQEARVEVRGGVRVDGVSVPGIHRDDVPPLPSPSEGTPHPVVVAGQSNNNNANNTQTWSTREGFVLQADPDNPARTIVVHSTAA
;
A
#
# COMPACT_ATOMS: atom_id res chain seq x y z
N MET A 1 55.17 -23.71 56.27
CA MET A 1 53.74 -24.10 56.26
C MET A 1 52.99 -23.02 55.49
N GLU A 2 52.89 -23.20 54.18
CA GLU A 2 52.22 -22.26 53.27
C GLU A 2 50.72 -22.62 53.19
N LYS A 3 49.87 -21.65 53.54
CA LYS A 3 48.41 -21.78 53.44
C LYS A 3 48.00 -21.46 52.00
N ILE A 4 47.74 -22.50 51.21
CA ILE A 4 47.11 -22.41 49.90
C ILE A 4 45.62 -22.12 50.14
N ILE A 5 45.18 -20.89 49.83
CA ILE A 5 43.76 -20.51 49.83
C ILE A 5 43.22 -20.83 48.44
N PRO A 6 42.23 -21.73 48.28
CA PRO A 6 41.70 -22.12 46.98
C PRO A 6 40.95 -20.94 46.32
N ALA A 7 41.41 -20.55 45.13
CA ALA A 7 40.90 -19.41 44.35
C ALA A 7 39.54 -19.65 43.67
N GLU A 8 38.91 -20.81 43.89
CA GLU A 8 37.66 -21.19 43.21
C GLU A 8 36.40 -20.60 43.87
N GLY A 9 36.48 -20.13 45.12
CA GLY A 9 35.35 -19.53 45.83
C GLY A 9 35.00 -18.08 45.44
N LEU A 10 35.89 -17.36 44.76
CA LEU A 10 35.73 -15.92 44.49
C LEU A 10 35.00 -15.59 43.18
N ARG A 11 34.82 -16.57 42.28
CA ARG A 11 34.08 -16.35 41.02
C ARG A 11 32.55 -16.45 41.18
N GLY A 12 32.04 -17.08 42.24
CA GLY A 12 30.60 -17.22 42.48
C GLY A 12 29.91 -15.98 43.05
N ILE A 13 30.66 -15.11 43.75
CA ILE A 13 30.07 -13.97 44.49
C ILE A 13 29.94 -12.71 43.62
N LEU A 14 30.75 -12.59 42.56
CA LEU A 14 30.69 -11.44 41.64
C LEU A 14 29.60 -11.55 40.56
N ALA A 15 28.97 -12.71 40.38
CA ALA A 15 27.89 -12.90 39.41
C ALA A 15 26.48 -12.66 39.99
N TRP A 16 26.34 -12.53 41.31
CA TRP A 16 25.04 -12.47 41.98
C TRP A 16 24.28 -11.12 41.86
N PRO A 17 24.90 -9.93 41.76
CA PRO A 17 24.12 -8.69 41.64
C PRO A 17 23.55 -8.46 40.22
N VAL A 18 24.06 -9.15 39.20
CA VAL A 18 23.63 -8.93 37.81
C VAL A 18 22.41 -9.78 37.46
N THR A 19 22.26 -10.99 37.99
CA THR A 19 21.10 -11.86 37.71
C THR A 19 19.91 -11.58 38.62
N GLY A 20 20.12 -11.12 39.85
CA GLY A 20 19.04 -10.71 40.78
C GLY A 20 18.30 -9.43 40.35
N LEU A 21 18.91 -8.58 39.51
CA LEU A 21 18.29 -7.34 39.03
C LEU A 21 17.22 -7.59 37.94
N PHE A 22 17.29 -8.72 37.22
CA PHE A 22 16.36 -9.02 36.12
C PHE A 22 15.08 -9.75 36.56
N THR A 23 15.05 -10.37 37.73
CA THR A 23 13.87 -11.13 38.20
C THR A 23 12.95 -10.31 39.11
N GLY A 24 13.44 -9.25 39.75
CA GLY A 24 12.66 -8.35 40.63
C GLY A 24 12.14 -7.06 39.97
N THR A 25 12.68 -6.67 38.82
CA THR A 25 12.28 -5.47 38.06
C THR A 25 10.86 -5.49 37.45
N PRO A 26 10.23 -6.63 37.06
CA PRO A 26 8.94 -6.56 36.38
C PRO A 26 7.79 -6.07 37.28
N VAL A 27 7.86 -6.28 38.59
CA VAL A 27 6.78 -5.86 39.52
C VAL A 27 6.78 -4.35 39.75
N LEU A 28 7.96 -3.74 39.88
CA LEU A 28 8.11 -2.29 40.05
C LEU A 28 7.73 -1.54 38.76
N ILE A 29 8.18 -2.03 37.59
CA ILE A 29 7.80 -1.46 36.29
C ILE A 29 6.29 -1.57 36.07
N ARG A 30 5.66 -2.69 36.47
CA ARG A 30 4.21 -2.85 36.35
C ARG A 30 3.43 -1.88 37.25
N LYS A 31 3.91 -1.60 38.48
CA LYS A 31 3.30 -0.59 39.36
C LYS A 31 3.48 0.84 38.84
N LEU A 32 4.67 1.18 38.33
CA LEU A 32 4.96 2.50 37.79
C LEU A 32 4.20 2.78 36.49
N THR A 33 3.94 1.74 35.68
CA THR A 33 3.21 1.89 34.40
C THR A 33 1.70 1.69 34.52
N ALA A 34 1.18 1.22 35.65
CA ALA A 34 -0.25 1.04 35.89
C ALA A 34 -1.11 2.29 35.56
N PRO A 35 -0.78 3.52 36.03
CA PRO A 35 -1.57 4.70 35.69
C PRO A 35 -1.48 5.07 34.21
N GLN A 36 -0.34 4.84 33.56
CA GLN A 36 -0.20 5.07 32.12
C GLN A 36 -1.05 4.08 31.30
N ARG A 37 -1.13 2.81 31.73
CA ARG A 37 -2.01 1.81 31.11
C ARG A 37 -3.49 2.19 31.26
N ALA A 38 -3.91 2.63 32.46
CA ALA A 38 -5.27 3.12 32.69
C ALA A 38 -5.63 4.30 31.77
N ARG A 39 -4.73 5.28 31.64
CA ARG A 39 -4.94 6.42 30.71
C ARG A 39 -5.01 5.97 29.24
N ARG A 40 -4.21 4.99 28.83
CA ARG A 40 -4.28 4.43 27.47
C ARG A 40 -5.59 3.70 27.22
N THR A 41 -6.09 2.93 28.20
CA THR A 41 -7.38 2.26 28.08
C THR A 41 -8.55 3.25 28.05
N GLU A 42 -8.51 4.30 28.87
CA GLU A 42 -9.51 5.38 28.84
C GLU A 42 -9.49 6.13 27.50
N ALA A 43 -8.30 6.48 26.98
CA ALA A 43 -8.16 7.11 25.67
C ALA A 43 -8.68 6.23 24.53
N ALA A 44 -8.40 4.91 24.58
CA ALA A 44 -8.92 3.96 23.60
C ALA A 44 -10.45 3.86 23.66
N GLN A 45 -11.04 3.82 24.87
CA GLN A 45 -12.49 3.82 25.05
C GLN A 45 -13.15 5.11 24.55
N LEU A 46 -12.55 6.27 24.82
CA LEU A 46 -13.05 7.54 24.31
C LEU A 46 -13.00 7.59 22.79
N LYS A 47 -11.91 7.11 22.18
CA LYS A 47 -11.78 7.02 20.72
C LYS A 47 -12.83 6.07 20.11
N ALA A 48 -13.09 4.93 20.74
CA ALA A 48 -14.13 4.00 20.31
C ALA A 48 -15.53 4.63 20.38
N LYS A 49 -15.86 5.32 21.48
CA LYS A 49 -17.13 6.06 21.63
C LYS A 49 -17.27 7.18 20.60
N GLN A 50 -16.19 7.89 20.30
CA GLN A 50 -16.20 8.91 19.25
C GLN A 50 -16.50 8.29 17.89
N ALA A 51 -15.88 7.16 17.54
CA ALA A 51 -16.13 6.45 16.29
C ALA A 51 -17.59 5.98 16.17
N GLU A 52 -18.16 5.47 17.27
CA GLU A 52 -19.57 5.08 17.33
C GLU A 52 -20.50 6.28 17.12
N LEU A 53 -20.28 7.39 17.84
CA LEU A 53 -21.06 8.61 17.69
C LEU A 53 -20.97 9.21 16.28
N THR A 54 -19.79 9.19 15.66
CA THR A 54 -19.64 9.66 14.27
C THR A 54 -20.38 8.76 13.28
N THR A 55 -20.37 7.44 13.51
CA THR A 55 -21.10 6.48 12.67
C THR A 55 -22.61 6.66 12.81
N GLN A 56 -23.09 6.86 14.04
CA GLN A 56 -24.50 7.14 14.31
C GLN A 56 -24.93 8.49 13.71
N ALA A 57 -24.09 9.52 13.81
CA ALA A 57 -24.36 10.82 13.20
C ALA A 57 -24.46 10.74 11.66
N ALA A 58 -23.57 9.96 11.03
CA ALA A 58 -23.62 9.70 9.59
C ALA A 58 -24.92 8.98 9.19
N ALA A 59 -25.29 7.91 9.90
CA ALA A 59 -26.54 7.19 9.64
C ALA A 59 -27.78 8.07 9.81
N ASN A 60 -27.80 8.95 10.81
CA ASN A 60 -28.88 9.91 11.02
C ASN A 60 -28.95 10.95 9.89
N ALA A 61 -27.82 11.49 9.45
CA ALA A 61 -27.75 12.42 8.32
C ALA A 61 -28.26 11.76 7.02
N ASP A 62 -27.95 10.48 6.83
CA ASP A 62 -28.39 9.70 5.68
C ASP A 62 -29.90 9.50 5.68
N ALA A 63 -30.46 9.14 6.83
CA ALA A 63 -31.90 8.98 7.01
C ALA A 63 -32.66 10.31 6.81
N GLU A 64 -32.13 11.42 7.31
CA GLU A 64 -32.72 12.75 7.08
C GLU A 64 -32.70 13.17 5.62
N PHE A 65 -31.58 12.92 4.93
CA PHE A 65 -31.49 13.18 3.49
C PHE A 65 -32.46 12.32 2.69
N ALA A 66 -32.59 11.02 3.03
CA ALA A 66 -33.55 10.14 2.38
C ALA A 66 -35.00 10.65 2.55
N LYS A 67 -35.34 11.14 3.76
CA LYS A 67 -36.64 11.79 4.01
C LYS A 67 -36.83 13.05 3.15
N LYS A 68 -35.81 13.90 3.00
CA LYS A 68 -35.86 15.09 2.15
C LYS A 68 -36.06 14.74 0.67
N VAL A 69 -35.32 13.75 0.16
CA VAL A 69 -35.45 13.28 -1.23
C VAL A 69 -36.82 12.64 -1.49
N ALA A 70 -37.36 11.91 -0.51
CA ALA A 70 -38.70 11.33 -0.62
C ALA A 70 -39.81 12.39 -0.61
N ALA A 71 -39.65 13.46 0.18
CA ALA A 71 -40.62 14.54 0.31
C ALA A 71 -40.66 15.51 -0.90
N GLU A 72 -39.58 15.60 -1.68
CA GLU A 72 -39.54 16.45 -2.88
C GLU A 72 -40.45 15.84 -3.98
N PRO A 73 -41.41 16.58 -4.58
CA PRO A 73 -42.24 16.05 -5.66
C PRO A 73 -41.60 16.16 -7.05
N ASP A 74 -40.70 17.13 -7.25
CA ASP A 74 -40.10 17.43 -8.55
C ASP A 74 -38.88 16.52 -8.84
N PRO A 75 -38.89 15.73 -9.93
CA PRO A 75 -37.77 14.84 -10.27
C PRO A 75 -36.47 15.59 -10.58
N ALA A 76 -36.54 16.81 -11.13
CA ALA A 76 -35.34 17.59 -11.43
C ALA A 76 -34.61 18.02 -10.14
N LYS A 77 -35.38 18.43 -9.12
CA LYS A 77 -34.84 18.79 -7.81
C LYS A 77 -34.29 17.58 -7.06
N LYS A 78 -34.92 16.40 -7.18
CA LYS A 78 -34.35 15.16 -6.62
C LYS A 78 -32.98 14.85 -7.20
N ALA A 79 -32.86 14.90 -8.52
CA ALA A 79 -31.59 14.67 -9.20
C ALA A 79 -30.52 15.67 -8.73
N ALA A 80 -30.88 16.96 -8.62
CA ALA A 80 -29.96 17.98 -8.12
C ALA A 80 -29.52 17.75 -6.66
N LEU A 81 -30.42 17.31 -5.77
CA LEU A 81 -30.08 16.97 -4.38
C LEU A 81 -29.11 15.78 -4.29
N VAL A 82 -29.32 14.74 -5.09
CA VAL A 82 -28.42 13.57 -5.15
C VAL A 82 -27.04 13.98 -5.67
N GLN A 83 -26.99 14.73 -6.77
CA GLN A 83 -25.73 15.21 -7.34
C GLN A 83 -24.97 16.15 -6.39
N ALA A 84 -25.67 17.04 -5.68
CA ALA A 84 -25.07 17.91 -4.66
C ALA A 84 -24.45 17.08 -3.51
N ARG A 85 -25.08 15.97 -3.13
CA ARG A 85 -24.56 15.08 -2.10
C ARG A 85 -23.34 14.30 -2.57
N GLU A 86 -23.33 13.81 -3.79
CA GLU A 86 -22.18 13.10 -4.37
C GLU A 86 -20.96 14.02 -4.50
N THR A 87 -21.15 15.23 -4.99
CA THR A 87 -20.08 16.24 -5.10
C THR A 87 -19.53 16.63 -3.73
N ALA A 88 -20.40 16.79 -2.71
CA ALA A 88 -19.97 17.02 -1.34
C ALA A 88 -19.18 15.83 -0.76
N ALA A 89 -19.59 14.59 -1.04
CA ALA A 89 -18.88 13.39 -0.59
C ALA A 89 -17.49 13.25 -1.22
N VAL A 90 -17.36 13.58 -2.51
CA VAL A 90 -16.05 13.61 -3.20
C VAL A 90 -15.15 14.69 -2.59
N ALA A 91 -15.67 15.89 -2.36
CA ALA A 91 -14.92 16.99 -1.73
C ALA A 91 -14.48 16.66 -0.28
N ALA A 92 -15.30 15.94 0.48
CA ALA A 92 -14.93 15.48 1.82
C ALA A 92 -13.76 14.47 1.75
N ARG A 93 -13.79 13.51 0.82
CA ARG A 93 -12.71 12.52 0.64
C ARG A 93 -11.40 13.16 0.22
N THR A 94 -11.42 14.16 -0.66
CA THR A 94 -10.18 14.86 -1.06
C THR A 94 -9.57 15.61 0.11
N PHE A 95 -10.39 16.27 0.93
CA PHE A 95 -9.95 16.95 2.13
C PHE A 95 -9.36 15.99 3.18
N GLU A 96 -9.98 14.82 3.39
CA GLU A 96 -9.43 13.77 4.26
C GLU A 96 -8.07 13.26 3.79
N LEU A 97 -7.91 13.04 2.48
CA LEU A 97 -6.62 12.63 1.91
C LEU A 97 -5.54 13.69 2.11
N ASP A 98 -5.88 14.97 1.95
CA ASP A 98 -4.94 16.07 2.16
C ASP A 98 -4.58 16.25 3.63
N GLN A 99 -5.53 16.08 4.55
CA GLN A 99 -5.23 16.01 5.99
C GLN A 99 -4.33 14.82 6.33
N ALA A 100 -4.59 13.63 5.75
CA ALA A 100 -3.77 12.45 5.97
C ALA A 100 -2.34 12.68 5.46
N LYS A 101 -2.17 13.33 4.30
CA LYS A 101 -0.85 13.73 3.78
C LYS A 101 -0.16 14.74 4.70
N ALA A 102 -0.88 15.74 5.20
CA ALA A 102 -0.33 16.73 6.13
C ALA A 102 0.12 16.08 7.44
N ALA A 103 -0.69 15.18 8.01
CA ALA A 103 -0.36 14.43 9.21
C ALA A 103 0.86 13.51 9.00
N ARG A 104 0.98 12.85 7.83
CA ARG A 104 2.18 12.07 7.47
C ARG A 104 3.42 12.95 7.37
N LYS A 105 3.31 14.15 6.78
CA LYS A 105 4.42 15.11 6.68
C LYS A 105 4.89 15.56 8.07
N GLU A 106 3.96 15.85 8.98
CA GLU A 106 4.28 16.22 10.36
C GLU A 106 4.94 15.08 11.15
N LYS A 107 4.47 13.83 10.96
CA LYS A 107 5.13 12.66 11.54
C LYS A 107 6.55 12.49 11.02
N ARG A 108 6.75 12.65 9.70
CA ARG A 108 8.06 12.52 9.06
C ARG A 108 9.06 13.57 9.55
N SER A 109 8.63 14.82 9.79
CA SER A 109 9.53 15.85 10.35
C SER A 109 9.93 15.51 11.79
N LYS A 110 8.99 15.05 12.63
CA LYS A 110 9.30 14.63 14.01
C LYS A 110 10.26 13.44 14.07
N LEU A 111 10.11 12.48 13.15
CA LEU A 111 11.02 11.34 13.01
C LEU A 111 12.40 11.77 12.53
N GLY A 112 12.49 12.73 11.60
CA GLY A 112 13.77 13.31 11.17
C GLY A 112 14.55 13.94 12.32
N ASP A 113 13.86 14.71 13.17
CA ASP A 113 14.48 15.35 14.34
C ASP A 113 14.91 14.32 15.40
N ALA A 114 14.09 13.30 15.65
CA ALA A 114 14.42 12.23 16.60
C ALA A 114 15.55 11.31 16.09
N ALA A 115 15.55 10.97 14.80
CA ALA A 115 16.62 10.19 14.18
C ALA A 115 17.93 10.99 14.14
N GLY A 116 17.87 12.29 13.86
CA GLY A 116 19.01 13.20 13.94
C GLY A 116 19.58 13.28 15.37
N ALA A 117 18.72 13.44 16.38
CA ALA A 117 19.13 13.44 17.78
C ALA A 117 19.72 12.09 18.23
N GLY A 118 19.12 10.97 17.81
CA GLY A 118 19.62 9.62 18.08
C GLY A 118 20.98 9.35 17.43
N ALA A 119 21.15 9.75 16.17
CA ALA A 119 22.43 9.67 15.46
C ALA A 119 23.50 10.54 16.14
N LEU A 120 23.14 11.74 16.58
CA LEU A 120 24.06 12.64 17.28
C LEU A 120 24.46 12.09 18.66
N LEU A 121 23.52 11.47 19.39
CA LEU A 121 23.80 10.74 20.64
C LEU A 121 24.71 9.53 20.42
N LEU A 122 24.56 8.79 19.31
CA LEU A 122 25.43 7.66 18.98
C LEU A 122 26.84 8.14 18.58
N ILE A 123 26.94 9.21 17.78
CA ILE A 123 28.22 9.76 17.31
C ILE A 123 29.00 10.44 18.45
N VAL A 124 28.33 11.21 19.32
CA VAL A 124 28.98 11.96 20.40
C VAL A 124 29.06 11.14 21.69
N GLY A 125 28.00 10.43 22.04
CA GLY A 125 27.90 9.64 23.26
C GLY A 125 28.65 8.31 23.19
N GLY A 126 28.70 7.66 22.02
CA GLY A 126 29.41 6.39 21.83
C GLY A 126 30.89 6.46 22.22
N PRO A 127 31.68 7.41 21.66
CA PRO A 127 33.09 7.58 22.01
C PRO A 127 33.30 7.98 23.49
N LEU A 128 32.40 8.77 24.06
CA LEU A 128 32.49 9.22 25.44
C LEU A 128 32.32 8.05 26.42
N VAL A 129 31.25 7.27 26.25
CA VAL A 129 30.97 6.05 27.04
C VAL A 129 32.10 5.03 26.86
N TRP A 130 32.62 4.90 25.63
CA TRP A 130 33.76 4.04 25.33
C TRP A 130 35.03 4.47 26.08
N SER A 131 35.32 5.77 26.15
CA SER A 131 36.49 6.28 26.87
C SER A 131 36.44 5.99 28.37
N LEU A 132 35.24 6.04 28.98
CA LEU A 132 35.02 5.72 30.38
C LEU A 132 35.07 4.21 30.67
N ALA A 133 34.67 3.36 29.72
CA ALA A 133 34.69 1.90 29.87
C ALA A 133 36.06 1.27 29.56
N ARG A 134 36.95 2.00 28.88
CA ARG A 134 38.28 1.55 28.43
C ARG A 134 39.18 0.93 29.51
N PRO A 135 39.24 1.40 30.77
CA PRO A 135 40.10 0.78 31.78
C PRO A 135 39.58 -0.56 32.32
N LEU A 136 38.30 -0.89 32.12
CA LEU A 136 37.69 -2.14 32.60
C LEU A 136 37.63 -3.25 31.54
N ILE A 137 37.74 -2.90 30.26
CA ILE A 137 37.59 -3.84 29.14
C ILE A 137 38.97 -4.12 28.56
N GLY A 138 39.44 -5.36 28.69
CA GLY A 138 40.73 -5.79 28.13
C GLY A 138 40.79 -5.57 26.60
N PRO A 139 41.99 -5.34 26.04
CA PRO A 139 42.17 -4.89 24.66
C PRO A 139 41.55 -5.81 23.59
N GLY A 140 41.39 -7.11 23.87
CA GLY A 140 40.77 -8.07 22.94
C GLY A 140 39.25 -7.93 22.80
N VAL A 141 38.55 -7.55 23.86
CA VAL A 141 37.07 -7.42 23.84
C VAL A 141 36.64 -6.12 23.15
N GLY A 142 37.48 -5.09 23.23
CA GLY A 142 37.23 -3.79 22.59
C GLY A 142 37.14 -3.89 21.05
N LEU A 143 37.99 -4.72 20.43
CA LEU A 143 37.96 -4.91 18.98
C LEU A 143 36.70 -5.64 18.50
N LEU A 144 36.23 -6.66 19.23
CA LEU A 144 35.02 -7.41 18.86
C LEU A 144 33.77 -6.54 18.93
N ILE A 145 33.64 -5.71 19.98
CA ILE A 145 32.50 -4.81 20.10
C ILE A 145 32.55 -3.73 19.01
N GLY A 146 33.73 -3.18 18.70
CA GLY A 146 33.89 -2.20 17.63
C GLY A 146 33.54 -2.75 16.25
N VAL A 147 34.01 -3.96 15.91
CA VAL A 147 33.67 -4.65 14.64
C VAL A 147 32.18 -4.97 14.58
N TRP A 148 31.58 -5.43 15.68
CA TRP A 148 30.14 -5.69 15.74
C TRP A 148 29.31 -4.42 15.55
N TRP A 149 29.74 -3.30 16.14
CA TRP A 149 29.08 -2.01 15.96
C TRP A 149 29.16 -1.49 14.52
N ILE A 150 30.32 -1.62 13.86
CA ILE A 150 30.47 -1.26 12.45
C ILE A 150 29.61 -2.17 11.56
N ALA A 151 29.58 -3.47 11.84
CA ALA A 151 28.72 -4.40 11.12
C ALA A 151 27.23 -4.06 11.31
N ALA A 152 26.81 -3.69 12.52
CA ALA A 152 25.46 -3.24 12.82
C ALA A 152 25.11 -1.92 12.12
N LEU A 153 26.05 -0.98 11.97
CA LEU A 153 25.86 0.25 11.20
C LEU A 153 25.72 -0.01 9.69
N VAL A 154 26.44 -0.99 9.15
CA VAL A 154 26.38 -1.36 7.72
C VAL A 154 25.13 -2.18 7.40
N HIS A 155 24.65 -3.01 8.34
CA HIS A 155 23.45 -3.83 8.18
C HIS A 155 22.18 -3.20 8.75
N ALA A 156 22.26 -2.00 9.35
CA ALA A 156 21.06 -1.28 9.74
C ALA A 156 20.28 -0.96 8.45
N PRO A 157 19.04 -1.48 8.29
CA PRO A 157 18.22 -1.18 7.13
C PRO A 157 18.11 0.34 7.06
N SER A 158 18.43 0.89 5.89
CA SER A 158 18.43 2.34 5.72
C SER A 158 17.07 2.86 6.16
N ALA A 159 17.03 3.99 6.88
CA ALA A 159 15.78 4.55 7.39
C ALA A 159 14.73 4.84 6.29
N ALA A 160 15.13 4.77 5.02
CA ALA A 160 14.24 4.81 3.87
C ALA A 160 13.40 3.54 3.69
N GLU A 161 13.90 2.35 4.06
CA GLU A 161 13.16 1.08 3.93
C GLU A 161 12.25 0.81 5.13
N ALA A 162 12.66 1.18 6.35
CA ALA A 162 11.86 0.95 7.56
C ALA A 162 10.58 1.81 7.63
N ALA A 163 10.54 2.94 6.92
CA ALA A 163 9.37 3.83 6.92
C ALA A 163 8.19 3.29 6.09
N ASP A 164 8.42 2.33 5.19
CA ASP A 164 7.39 1.75 4.34
C ASP A 164 6.77 0.45 4.90
N GLU A 165 7.40 -0.19 5.90
CA GLU A 165 6.89 -1.45 6.48
C GLU A 165 5.91 -1.27 7.65
N GLU A 166 5.86 -0.10 8.29
CA GLU A 166 5.13 0.07 9.57
C GLU A 166 3.62 0.42 9.43
N THR A 167 3.00 0.28 8.25
CA THR A 167 1.55 0.52 8.06
C THR A 167 0.85 -0.60 7.28
N THR A 168 1.18 -1.85 7.61
CA THR A 168 0.28 -2.98 7.30
C THR A 168 -0.34 -3.45 8.60
N GLU A 169 -1.44 -2.79 8.98
CA GLU A 169 -2.33 -3.21 10.07
C GLU A 169 -2.96 -4.54 9.63
N GLU A 170 -2.47 -5.65 10.18
CA GLU A 170 -3.08 -6.97 10.04
C GLU A 170 -4.53 -6.93 10.54
N ALA A 171 -5.47 -7.11 9.61
CA ALA A 171 -6.85 -7.43 9.95
C ALA A 171 -6.92 -8.86 10.51
N PRO A 172 -7.73 -9.12 11.54
CA PRO A 172 -7.80 -10.44 12.16
C PRO A 172 -8.39 -11.48 11.21
N GLU A 173 -7.59 -12.48 10.85
CA GLU A 173 -8.07 -13.71 10.20
C GLU A 173 -9.03 -14.43 11.16
N THR A 174 -10.30 -14.47 10.79
CA THR A 174 -11.34 -15.24 11.48
C THR A 174 -11.23 -16.67 10.97
N GLY A 175 -10.90 -17.60 11.87
CA GLY A 175 -10.72 -19.01 11.56
C GLY A 175 -12.02 -19.68 11.11
N GLU A 176 -11.97 -20.35 9.97
CA GLU A 176 -12.98 -21.30 9.53
C GLU A 176 -12.66 -22.67 10.13
N GLY A 177 -13.61 -23.19 10.91
CA GLY A 177 -13.61 -24.55 11.42
C GLY A 177 -13.92 -25.55 10.31
N GLN A 178 -13.09 -26.58 10.23
CA GLN A 178 -13.34 -27.80 9.47
C GLN A 178 -14.37 -28.64 10.23
N ASP A 179 -15.53 -28.88 9.62
CA ASP A 179 -16.35 -30.06 9.92
C ASP A 179 -16.37 -30.92 8.66
N GLU A 180 -15.78 -32.10 8.79
CA GLU A 180 -15.84 -33.20 7.83
C GLU A 180 -17.25 -33.83 7.93
N GLU A 181 -18.02 -33.81 6.84
CA GLU A 181 -19.27 -34.56 6.76
C GLU A 181 -19.31 -35.46 5.51
N GLU A 182 -19.70 -36.69 5.82
CA GLU A 182 -19.75 -37.97 5.12
C GLU A 182 -20.50 -38.00 3.77
N PRO A 183 -20.13 -38.86 2.80
CA PRO A 183 -20.71 -38.83 1.45
C PRO A 183 -22.03 -39.62 1.36
N ALA A 184 -23.11 -38.92 1.00
CA ALA A 184 -24.40 -39.51 0.61
C ALA A 184 -24.68 -39.30 -0.91
N PRO A 185 -25.54 -40.12 -1.53
CA PRO A 185 -25.46 -40.48 -2.95
C PRO A 185 -25.98 -39.40 -3.92
N VAL A 186 -25.36 -39.40 -5.10
CA VAL A 186 -25.44 -38.42 -6.20
C VAL A 186 -26.88 -38.26 -6.74
N PRO A 187 -27.52 -37.08 -6.59
CA PRO A 187 -28.68 -36.68 -7.38
C PRO A 187 -28.23 -36.01 -8.68
N CYS A 188 -28.97 -36.25 -9.76
CA CYS A 188 -28.79 -35.65 -11.08
C CYS A 188 -28.65 -34.11 -11.00
N GLN A 189 -27.47 -33.59 -11.39
CA GLN A 189 -27.17 -32.16 -11.37
C GLN A 189 -27.95 -31.40 -12.44
N GLU A 190 -28.82 -30.48 -12.00
CA GLU A 190 -29.18 -29.29 -12.76
C GLU A 190 -27.93 -28.43 -13.00
N PRO A 191 -27.77 -27.79 -14.18
CA PRO A 191 -26.62 -26.94 -14.47
C PRO A 191 -26.60 -25.76 -13.50
N THR A 192 -25.74 -25.85 -12.49
CA THR A 192 -25.52 -24.78 -11.52
C THR A 192 -25.02 -23.55 -12.27
N PRO A 193 -25.58 -22.35 -12.03
CA PRO A 193 -25.06 -21.13 -12.62
C PRO A 193 -23.58 -21.02 -12.29
N VAL A 194 -22.74 -20.98 -13.33
CA VAL A 194 -21.30 -20.83 -13.22
C VAL A 194 -21.06 -19.48 -12.53
N THR A 195 -20.91 -19.51 -11.22
CA THR A 195 -20.45 -18.35 -10.47
C THR A 195 -19.10 -18.00 -11.08
N PRO A 196 -18.91 -16.79 -11.64
CA PRO A 196 -17.64 -16.42 -12.25
C PRO A 196 -16.55 -16.64 -11.21
N GLY A 197 -15.76 -17.69 -11.43
CA GLY A 197 -14.81 -18.20 -10.47
C GLY A 197 -13.85 -17.09 -10.07
N ILE A 198 -13.48 -17.06 -8.80
CA ILE A 198 -12.40 -16.22 -8.30
C ILE A 198 -11.13 -16.73 -8.98
N THR A 199 -10.80 -16.19 -10.14
CA THR A 199 -9.61 -16.63 -10.87
C THR A 199 -8.40 -16.01 -10.20
N SER A 200 -7.56 -16.87 -9.64
CA SER A 200 -6.20 -16.47 -9.26
C SER A 200 -5.48 -15.98 -10.51
N PRO A 201 -4.61 -14.96 -10.40
CA PRO A 201 -3.85 -14.45 -11.53
C PRO A 201 -3.02 -15.57 -12.14
N THR A 202 -3.01 -15.63 -13.46
CA THR A 202 -2.25 -16.60 -14.24
C THR A 202 -0.91 -16.01 -14.68
N ALA A 203 0.00 -16.87 -15.15
CA ALA A 203 1.26 -16.42 -15.74
C ALA A 203 1.04 -15.51 -16.98
N ALA A 204 -0.06 -15.72 -17.72
CA ALA A 204 -0.42 -14.88 -18.85
C ALA A 204 -0.80 -13.46 -18.40
N ASP A 205 -1.55 -13.33 -17.32
CA ASP A 205 -1.95 -12.02 -16.75
C ASP A 205 -0.72 -11.25 -16.27
N ALA A 206 0.21 -11.93 -15.57
CA ALA A 206 1.47 -11.34 -15.14
C ALA A 206 2.33 -10.86 -16.33
N ARG A 207 2.39 -11.65 -17.41
CA ARG A 207 3.11 -11.27 -18.64
C ARG A 207 2.48 -10.05 -19.31
N LEU A 208 1.14 -10.02 -19.40
CA LEU A 208 0.39 -8.91 -19.97
C LEU A 208 0.59 -7.62 -19.16
N ALA A 209 0.55 -7.72 -17.83
CA ALA A 209 0.81 -6.61 -16.92
C ALA A 209 2.20 -5.99 -17.16
N VAL A 210 3.24 -6.82 -17.31
CA VAL A 210 4.60 -6.32 -17.63
C VAL A 210 4.64 -5.66 -19.01
N ALA A 211 4.02 -6.25 -20.03
CA ALA A 211 3.98 -5.66 -21.37
C ALA A 211 3.27 -4.31 -21.40
N LEU A 212 2.13 -4.18 -20.70
CA LEU A 212 1.36 -2.93 -20.60
C LEU A 212 2.14 -1.83 -19.86
N LEU A 213 2.74 -2.16 -18.70
CA LEU A 213 3.53 -1.22 -17.91
C LEU A 213 4.84 -0.82 -18.61
N GLY A 214 5.41 -1.73 -19.40
CA GLY A 214 6.65 -1.51 -20.15
C GLY A 214 6.45 -0.93 -21.55
N ALA A 215 5.21 -0.70 -22.00
CA ALA A 215 4.90 -0.25 -23.37
C ALA A 215 5.58 1.09 -23.77
N ALA A 216 5.90 1.94 -22.78
CA ALA A 216 6.65 3.17 -22.99
C ALA A 216 8.17 2.98 -23.14
N GLY A 217 8.66 1.73 -23.16
CA GLY A 217 10.10 1.42 -23.22
C GLY A 217 10.83 1.70 -21.91
N THR A 218 10.12 1.72 -20.79
CA THR A 218 10.66 1.96 -19.44
C THR A 218 10.92 0.66 -18.69
N HIS A 219 11.84 0.71 -17.73
CA HIS A 219 12.00 -0.34 -16.74
C HIS A 219 10.72 -0.50 -15.90
N VAL A 220 10.41 -1.73 -15.49
CA VAL A 220 9.18 -2.02 -14.73
C VAL A 220 9.54 -2.48 -13.32
N ALA A 221 9.08 -1.75 -12.31
CA ALA A 221 9.26 -2.17 -10.91
C ALA A 221 8.36 -3.36 -10.57
N LEU A 222 8.87 -4.33 -9.82
CA LEU A 222 8.09 -5.51 -9.39
C LEU A 222 6.86 -5.12 -8.57
N THR A 223 6.96 -4.03 -7.80
CA THR A 223 5.85 -3.45 -7.02
C THR A 223 4.73 -2.93 -7.92
N ALA A 224 5.05 -2.34 -9.08
CA ALA A 224 4.06 -1.87 -10.04
C ALA A 224 3.26 -3.04 -10.66
N VAL A 225 3.95 -4.13 -11.02
CA VAL A 225 3.29 -5.36 -11.51
C VAL A 225 2.38 -5.95 -10.43
N THR A 226 2.85 -5.98 -9.18
CA THR A 226 2.06 -6.47 -8.03
C THR A 226 0.80 -5.63 -7.83
N ALA A 227 0.91 -4.31 -7.91
CA ALA A 227 -0.21 -3.40 -7.76
C ALA A 227 -1.23 -3.55 -8.90
N HIS A 228 -0.77 -3.72 -10.14
CA HIS A 228 -1.63 -3.95 -11.31
C HIS A 228 -2.43 -5.25 -11.17
N LEU A 229 -1.75 -6.37 -10.89
CA LEU A 229 -2.42 -7.67 -10.67
C LEU A 229 -3.40 -7.63 -9.50
N ALA A 230 -3.09 -6.89 -8.44
CA ALA A 230 -4.01 -6.79 -7.31
C ALA A 230 -5.23 -5.90 -7.57
N ALA A 231 -5.16 -5.00 -8.55
CA ALA A 231 -6.31 -4.23 -9.00
C ALA A 231 -7.25 -5.10 -9.85
N GLU A 232 -6.69 -5.95 -10.71
CA GLU A 232 -7.47 -6.88 -11.55
C GLU A 232 -8.01 -8.09 -10.76
N HIS A 233 -7.28 -8.52 -9.71
CA HIS A 233 -7.66 -9.65 -8.85
C HIS A 233 -7.78 -9.22 -7.38
N PRO A 234 -8.86 -8.51 -6.96
CA PRO A 234 -8.98 -7.93 -5.61
C PRO A 234 -8.93 -8.94 -4.46
N ARG A 235 -9.28 -10.20 -4.74
CA ARG A 235 -9.30 -11.29 -3.74
C ARG A 235 -7.96 -12.03 -3.64
N TRP A 236 -7.00 -11.73 -4.51
CA TRP A 236 -5.70 -12.37 -4.50
C TRP A 236 -4.77 -11.70 -3.47
N LYS A 237 -4.14 -12.51 -2.60
CA LYS A 237 -3.21 -12.02 -1.57
C LYS A 237 -1.95 -11.49 -2.23
N ARG A 238 -1.70 -10.19 -2.07
CA ARG A 238 -0.50 -9.50 -2.60
C ARG A 238 0.76 -10.12 -2.03
N SER A 239 1.56 -10.77 -2.86
CA SER A 239 2.84 -11.34 -2.46
C SER A 239 3.87 -11.21 -3.57
N GLY A 240 4.97 -10.52 -3.29
CA GLY A 240 6.08 -10.40 -4.25
C GLY A 240 6.70 -11.75 -4.63
N LYS A 241 6.65 -12.75 -3.72
CA LYS A 241 7.08 -14.13 -4.03
C LYS A 241 6.17 -14.78 -5.06
N ALA A 242 4.85 -14.60 -4.92
CA ALA A 242 3.88 -15.14 -5.86
C ALA A 242 4.01 -14.49 -7.25
N VAL A 243 4.21 -13.16 -7.31
CA VAL A 243 4.48 -12.45 -8.58
C VAL A 243 5.74 -12.98 -9.26
N ARG A 244 6.83 -13.19 -8.50
CA ARG A 244 8.07 -13.75 -9.07
C ARG A 244 7.86 -15.16 -9.64
N ALA A 245 7.07 -15.99 -8.98
CA ALA A 245 6.73 -17.32 -9.48
C ALA A 245 5.93 -17.25 -10.80
N LEU A 246 4.92 -16.37 -10.88
CA LEU A 246 4.14 -16.15 -12.10
C LEU A 246 5.00 -15.61 -13.25
N LEU A 247 5.90 -14.67 -12.96
CA LEU A 247 6.84 -14.13 -13.97
C LEU A 247 7.85 -15.18 -14.43
N GLN A 248 8.34 -16.02 -13.52
CA GLN A 248 9.22 -17.13 -13.86
C GLN A 248 8.51 -18.16 -14.75
N GLU A 249 7.26 -18.50 -14.45
CA GLU A 249 6.42 -19.37 -15.29
C GLU A 249 6.17 -18.76 -16.66
N ALA A 250 5.96 -17.44 -16.72
CA ALA A 250 5.86 -16.67 -17.97
C ALA A 250 7.19 -16.48 -18.71
N ARG A 251 8.31 -16.99 -18.17
CA ARG A 251 9.69 -16.82 -18.68
C ARG A 251 10.13 -15.35 -18.81
N VAL A 252 9.66 -14.50 -17.90
CA VAL A 252 10.10 -13.09 -17.78
C VAL A 252 11.15 -13.01 -16.68
N GLU A 253 12.34 -12.56 -17.02
CA GLU A 253 13.46 -12.47 -16.07
C GLU A 253 13.26 -11.29 -15.10
N VAL A 254 13.40 -11.54 -13.80
CA VAL A 254 13.38 -10.51 -12.76
C VAL A 254 14.80 -10.27 -12.26
N ARG A 255 15.29 -9.03 -12.41
CA ARG A 255 16.64 -8.63 -12.00
C ARG A 255 16.62 -7.79 -10.72
N GLY A 256 17.68 -7.92 -9.93
CA GLY A 256 17.95 -7.01 -8.81
C GLY A 256 18.58 -5.71 -9.31
N GLY A 257 18.26 -4.59 -8.67
CA GLY A 257 18.93 -3.31 -8.89
C GLY A 257 18.56 -2.58 -10.18
N VAL A 258 17.36 -2.79 -10.70
CA VAL A 258 16.84 -2.07 -11.86
C VAL A 258 16.48 -0.64 -11.44
N ARG A 259 16.95 0.37 -12.19
CA ARG A 259 16.63 1.77 -11.89
C ARG A 259 15.26 2.15 -12.44
N VAL A 260 14.30 2.40 -11.56
CA VAL A 260 12.96 2.91 -11.89
C VAL A 260 12.81 4.25 -11.16
N ASP A 261 12.50 5.31 -11.90
CA ASP A 261 12.37 6.69 -11.35
C ASP A 261 13.56 7.14 -10.50
N GLY A 262 14.77 6.73 -10.89
CA GLY A 262 16.02 7.07 -10.20
C GLY A 262 16.33 6.22 -8.96
N VAL A 263 15.46 5.29 -8.56
CA VAL A 263 15.66 4.39 -7.42
C VAL A 263 15.99 2.98 -7.91
N SER A 264 16.98 2.35 -7.28
CA SER A 264 17.40 0.98 -7.58
C SER A 264 16.49 -0.02 -6.85
N VAL A 265 15.65 -0.74 -7.58
CA VAL A 265 14.66 -1.68 -7.03
C VAL A 265 14.67 -3.02 -7.77
N PRO A 266 14.14 -4.11 -7.19
CA PRO A 266 13.86 -5.33 -7.93
C PRO A 266 12.82 -5.06 -9.05
N GLY A 267 13.13 -5.46 -10.28
CA GLY A 267 12.28 -5.16 -11.43
C GLY A 267 12.62 -5.96 -12.67
N ILE A 268 11.97 -5.60 -13.78
CA ILE A 268 12.21 -6.15 -15.11
C ILE A 268 12.97 -5.11 -15.93
N HIS A 269 14.09 -5.51 -16.54
CA HIS A 269 14.85 -4.63 -17.43
C HIS A 269 14.05 -4.36 -18.71
N ARG A 270 14.29 -3.22 -19.37
CA ARG A 270 13.58 -2.85 -20.60
C ARG A 270 13.69 -3.94 -21.67
N ASP A 271 14.86 -4.56 -21.79
CA ASP A 271 15.13 -5.59 -22.80
C ASP A 271 14.45 -6.93 -22.51
N ASP A 272 14.02 -7.14 -21.26
CA ASP A 272 13.33 -8.35 -20.82
C ASP A 272 11.79 -8.19 -20.86
N VAL A 273 11.29 -7.01 -21.26
CA VAL A 273 9.86 -6.75 -21.39
C VAL A 273 9.32 -7.52 -22.60
N PRO A 274 8.34 -8.43 -22.40
CA PRO A 274 7.75 -9.16 -23.51
C PRO A 274 7.00 -8.19 -24.44
N PRO A 275 7.04 -8.41 -25.77
CA PRO A 275 6.23 -7.62 -26.68
C PRO A 275 4.75 -7.80 -26.37
N LEU A 276 3.96 -6.74 -26.55
CA LEU A 276 2.51 -6.82 -26.44
C LEU A 276 1.99 -7.92 -27.38
N PRO A 277 1.05 -8.76 -26.93
CA PRO A 277 0.41 -9.71 -27.83
C PRO A 277 -0.19 -8.91 -28.99
N SER A 278 0.14 -9.29 -30.22
CA SER A 278 -0.52 -8.70 -31.39
C SER A 278 -2.02 -8.79 -31.16
N PRO A 279 -2.79 -7.71 -31.36
CA PRO A 279 -4.24 -7.81 -31.33
C PRO A 279 -4.59 -8.94 -32.28
N SER A 280 -5.23 -9.99 -31.74
CA SER A 280 -5.64 -11.12 -32.55
C SER A 280 -6.36 -10.54 -33.76
N GLU A 281 -5.83 -10.78 -34.97
CA GLU A 281 -6.48 -10.46 -36.23
C GLU A 281 -7.70 -11.39 -36.41
N GLY A 282 -8.53 -11.49 -35.36
CA GLY A 282 -9.87 -11.98 -35.47
C GLY A 282 -10.54 -11.06 -36.46
N THR A 283 -10.67 -11.55 -37.70
CA THR A 283 -11.52 -11.00 -38.75
C THR A 283 -12.71 -10.34 -38.05
N PRO A 284 -12.86 -9.00 -38.10
CA PRO A 284 -13.88 -8.32 -37.31
C PRO A 284 -15.21 -8.98 -37.59
N HIS A 285 -15.68 -9.79 -36.64
CA HIS A 285 -16.97 -10.43 -36.79
C HIS A 285 -17.98 -9.29 -36.79
N PRO A 286 -18.88 -9.20 -37.78
CA PRO A 286 -19.94 -8.21 -37.78
C PRO A 286 -20.93 -8.55 -36.66
N VAL A 287 -20.55 -8.29 -35.42
CA VAL A 287 -21.42 -8.44 -34.25
C VAL A 287 -22.24 -7.16 -34.15
N VAL A 288 -23.18 -7.03 -35.07
CA VAL A 288 -24.33 -6.15 -34.88
C VAL A 288 -25.36 -6.99 -34.12
N VAL A 289 -25.38 -6.85 -32.80
CA VAL A 289 -26.33 -7.54 -31.89
C VAL A 289 -27.81 -7.25 -32.24
N ALA A 290 -28.07 -6.27 -33.12
CA ALA A 290 -29.39 -5.88 -33.56
C ALA A 290 -29.78 -6.32 -35.00
N GLY A 291 -29.07 -7.27 -35.63
CA GLY A 291 -29.48 -7.82 -36.93
C GLY A 291 -29.52 -6.82 -38.10
N GLN A 292 -28.97 -5.62 -37.92
CA GLN A 292 -28.86 -4.62 -38.98
C GLN A 292 -27.54 -4.83 -39.71
N SER A 293 -27.61 -5.20 -40.98
CA SER A 293 -26.45 -5.43 -41.84
C SER A 293 -25.63 -4.16 -42.16
N ASN A 294 -26.04 -3.01 -41.64
CA ASN A 294 -25.39 -1.74 -41.90
C ASN A 294 -25.64 -0.78 -40.72
N ASN A 295 -24.59 -0.42 -39.96
CA ASN A 295 -24.63 0.73 -39.08
C ASN A 295 -24.53 1.99 -39.96
N ASN A 296 -25.64 2.31 -40.61
CA ASN A 296 -25.78 3.50 -41.42
C ASN A 296 -26.04 4.70 -40.47
N ASN A 297 -25.16 4.91 -39.49
CA ASN A 297 -25.13 6.15 -38.73
C ASN A 297 -24.56 7.25 -39.65
N ALA A 298 -25.42 7.74 -40.53
CA ALA A 298 -25.16 8.87 -41.41
C ALA A 298 -24.98 10.21 -40.64
N ASN A 299 -24.89 10.19 -39.29
CA ASN A 299 -24.51 11.38 -38.55
C ASN A 299 -23.00 11.67 -38.59
N ASN A 300 -22.16 10.71 -39.02
CA ASN A 300 -20.72 10.92 -39.21
C ASN A 300 -20.34 11.45 -40.60
N THR A 301 -21.30 11.62 -41.51
CA THR A 301 -21.09 12.56 -42.61
C THR A 301 -20.91 13.92 -41.97
N GLN A 302 -19.67 14.40 -42.01
CA GLN A 302 -19.18 15.66 -41.50
C GLN A 302 -19.96 16.82 -42.14
N THR A 303 -21.21 16.96 -41.74
CA THR A 303 -22.06 18.05 -42.15
C THR A 303 -21.55 19.19 -41.29
N TRP A 304 -20.74 20.06 -41.88
CA TRP A 304 -20.32 21.31 -41.27
C TRP A 304 -21.57 22.19 -41.10
N SER A 305 -22.45 21.81 -40.17
CA SER A 305 -23.54 22.68 -39.78
C SER A 305 -22.92 23.74 -38.90
N THR A 306 -22.77 24.93 -39.47
CA THR A 306 -22.56 26.20 -38.79
C THR A 306 -23.73 26.47 -37.84
N ARG A 307 -23.89 25.66 -36.80
CA ARG A 307 -24.83 25.92 -35.73
C ARG A 307 -24.02 26.30 -34.51
N GLU A 308 -24.24 27.55 -34.11
CA GLU A 308 -23.79 28.16 -32.86
C GLU A 308 -22.32 28.58 -32.84
N GLY A 309 -21.96 29.63 -33.59
CA GLY A 309 -20.88 30.56 -33.22
C GLY A 309 -19.43 30.03 -33.08
N PHE A 310 -19.18 28.75 -33.32
CA PHE A 310 -17.88 28.12 -33.22
C PHE A 310 -17.45 27.57 -34.57
N VAL A 311 -16.26 27.96 -35.02
CA VAL A 311 -15.61 27.46 -36.24
C VAL A 311 -14.43 26.60 -35.82
N LEU A 312 -14.41 25.35 -36.28
CA LEU A 312 -13.23 24.50 -36.16
C LEU A 312 -12.21 24.93 -37.20
N GLN A 313 -11.05 25.40 -36.76
CA GLN A 313 -9.94 25.78 -37.63
C GLN A 313 -8.74 24.87 -37.35
N ALA A 314 -7.96 24.52 -38.38
CA ALA A 314 -6.69 23.83 -38.16
C ALA A 314 -5.75 24.73 -37.34
N ASP A 315 -5.07 24.16 -36.36
CA ASP A 315 -4.06 24.86 -35.56
C ASP A 315 -2.89 25.26 -36.49
N PRO A 316 -2.58 26.56 -36.64
CA PRO A 316 -1.54 27.02 -37.56
C PRO A 316 -0.14 26.51 -37.18
N ASP A 317 0.08 26.20 -35.90
CA ASP A 317 1.36 25.71 -35.39
C ASP A 317 1.46 24.17 -35.46
N ASN A 318 0.32 23.47 -35.58
CA ASN A 318 0.28 22.01 -35.68
C ASN A 318 -0.94 21.50 -36.46
N PRO A 319 -0.79 21.17 -37.76
CA PRO A 319 -1.92 20.77 -38.61
C PRO A 319 -2.60 19.45 -38.21
N ALA A 320 -2.04 18.68 -37.27
CA ALA A 320 -2.68 17.51 -36.69
C ALA A 320 -3.67 17.85 -35.55
N ARG A 321 -3.78 19.14 -35.17
CA ARG A 321 -4.68 19.63 -34.12
C ARG A 321 -5.71 20.58 -34.72
N THR A 322 -6.93 20.53 -34.17
CA THR A 322 -8.02 21.44 -34.53
C THR A 322 -8.33 22.33 -33.33
N ILE A 323 -8.37 23.64 -33.55
CA ILE A 323 -8.78 24.62 -32.54
C ILE A 323 -10.22 25.06 -32.77
N VAL A 324 -10.91 25.36 -31.67
CA VAL A 324 -12.27 25.91 -31.69
C VAL A 324 -12.14 27.43 -31.61
N VAL A 325 -12.57 28.13 -32.66
CA VAL A 325 -12.52 29.59 -32.74
C VAL A 325 -13.94 30.13 -32.64
N HIS A 326 -14.18 31.10 -31.76
CA HIS A 326 -15.44 31.83 -31.73
C HIS A 326 -15.55 32.74 -32.96
N SER A 327 -16.53 32.51 -33.81
CA SER A 327 -16.86 33.42 -34.91
C SER A 327 -17.72 34.56 -34.36
N THR A 328 -17.11 35.71 -34.14
CA THR A 328 -17.81 36.98 -33.88
C THR A 328 -18.23 37.60 -35.21
N ALA A 329 -19.12 36.94 -35.95
CA ALA A 329 -19.75 37.54 -37.13
C ALA A 329 -21.05 38.23 -36.68
N ALA A 330 -21.09 39.56 -36.87
CA ALA A 330 -22.24 40.44 -36.67
C ALA A 330 -23.18 40.42 -37.89
#